data_AF-A0A3D9HNZ8-F1
#
_entry.id   AF-A0A3D9HNZ8-F1
#
_cell.length_a   1.000
_cell.length_b   1.000
_cell.length_c   1.000
_cell.angle_alpha   90.00
_cell.angle_beta   90.00
_cell.angle_gamma   90.00
#
_symmetry.space_group_name_H-M   'P 1'
#
loop_
_entity.id
_entity.type
_entity.pdbx_description
1 polymer ?
#
loop_
_entity_poly.entity_id
_entity_poly.type
_entity_poly.pdbx_seq_one_letter_code
_entity_poly.pdbx_strand_id
1 'polypeptide(L)'
;MSLVMFKNRSRPGKMTVRLARVAALAIILCPPIMAGQTSQAATVKLFGKNEIQSTKMDKFKKWAGVLERYRGEEPKELAKCKLSATNKCETAKWRIFLKKIAGQPQEKQLILVNKYINKWLYVLDPINYNEKDYWATPRQFMTRNGDCEDYAIAKYASLVHLGFPKEEMRIVVLQDLNLKVAHAVLVVYVGGKALILDNQITDVVESNRIKHYKPIFSINEGAWWLHRG
;
A
#
# COMPACT_ATOMS: atom_id res chain seq x y z
N MET A 1 -51.10 36.28 -58.58
CA MET A 1 -50.69 37.05 -57.39
C MET A 1 -49.19 36.91 -57.24
N SER A 2 -48.43 37.75 -57.95
CA SER A 2 -47.92 39.08 -57.50
C SER A 2 -46.66 38.91 -56.62
N LEU A 3 -45.46 39.25 -57.12
CA LEU A 3 -44.82 40.59 -57.08
C LEU A 3 -44.49 40.98 -55.61
N VAL A 4 -43.31 41.39 -55.13
CA VAL A 4 -42.25 42.34 -55.60
C VAL A 4 -41.06 42.15 -54.62
N MET A 5 -39.81 41.87 -55.03
CA MET A 5 -38.72 42.78 -55.41
C MET A 5 -38.19 43.77 -54.34
N PHE A 6 -36.93 43.54 -53.93
CA PHE A 6 -35.76 44.46 -53.81
C PHE A 6 -35.85 45.84 -53.13
N LYS A 7 -34.93 46.07 -52.17
CA LYS A 7 -33.92 47.17 -52.08
C LYS A 7 -33.16 47.06 -50.73
N ASN A 8 -31.92 47.47 -50.51
CA ASN A 8 -30.96 48.29 -51.24
C ASN A 8 -29.53 48.06 -50.68
N ARG A 9 -28.53 48.44 -51.48
CA ARG A 9 -27.07 48.38 -51.22
C ARG A 9 -26.60 49.30 -50.09
N SER A 10 -25.44 48.98 -49.50
CA SER A 10 -24.44 49.95 -49.01
C SER A 10 -23.02 49.38 -49.08
N ARG A 11 -22.08 50.20 -49.54
CA ARG A 11 -20.68 49.92 -49.93
C ARG A 11 -19.72 49.75 -48.72
N PRO A 12 -18.49 49.21 -48.93
CA PRO A 12 -17.57 48.86 -47.86
C PRO A 12 -16.77 50.07 -47.36
N GLY A 13 -16.65 50.20 -46.04
CA GLY A 13 -15.68 51.08 -45.39
C GLY A 13 -14.30 50.44 -45.39
N LYS A 14 -13.31 51.12 -45.96
CA LYS A 14 -11.89 50.80 -45.80
C LYS A 14 -11.53 51.04 -44.33
N MET A 15 -11.07 50.01 -43.62
CA MET A 15 -10.44 50.19 -42.31
C MET A 15 -9.09 49.48 -42.30
N THR A 16 -8.08 50.33 -42.26
CA THR A 16 -6.66 50.13 -42.02
C THR A 16 -6.32 48.95 -41.12
N VAL A 17 -5.53 48.00 -41.65
CA VAL A 17 -4.88 46.95 -40.87
C VAL A 17 -3.74 47.60 -40.07
N ARG A 18 -3.93 47.76 -38.76
CA ARG A 18 -2.82 47.98 -37.82
C ARG A 18 -2.16 46.63 -37.56
N LEU A 19 -0.90 46.47 -37.95
CA LEU A 19 -0.07 45.34 -37.53
C LEU A 19 0.00 45.31 -35.99
N ALA A 20 -0.70 44.38 -35.36
CA ALA A 20 -0.43 44.04 -33.97
C ALA A 20 0.84 43.18 -33.95
N ARG A 21 1.88 43.68 -33.29
CA ARG A 21 3.10 42.91 -33.01
C ARG A 21 2.73 41.72 -32.12
N VAL A 22 2.77 40.51 -32.66
CA VAL A 22 2.69 39.28 -31.87
C VAL A 22 4.00 39.17 -31.08
N ALA A 23 3.95 39.45 -29.78
CA ALA A 23 5.03 39.11 -28.88
C ALA A 23 5.10 37.58 -28.80
N ALA A 24 6.17 36.99 -29.34
CA ALA A 24 6.46 35.58 -29.19
C ALA A 24 6.72 35.29 -27.71
N LEU A 25 5.75 34.69 -27.02
CA LEU A 25 5.97 34.09 -25.71
C LEU A 25 6.91 32.90 -25.94
N ALA A 26 8.18 33.02 -25.56
CA ALA A 26 9.08 31.90 -25.48
C ALA A 26 8.55 30.95 -24.40
N ILE A 27 7.89 29.86 -24.83
CA ILE A 27 7.58 28.73 -23.97
C ILE A 27 8.92 28.08 -23.63
N ILE A 28 9.49 28.46 -22.49
CA ILE A 28 10.61 27.73 -21.90
C ILE A 28 10.02 26.38 -21.50
N LEU A 29 10.18 25.36 -22.35
CA LEU A 29 10.01 23.96 -21.96
C LEU A 29 11.07 23.69 -20.90
N CYS A 30 10.69 23.87 -19.63
CA CYS A 30 11.43 23.31 -18.53
C CYS A 30 11.13 21.79 -18.58
N PRO A 31 12.07 20.93 -18.98
CA PRO A 31 11.83 19.50 -18.91
C PRO A 31 11.53 19.16 -17.44
N PRO A 32 10.51 18.33 -17.16
CA PRO A 32 10.24 17.92 -15.80
C PRO A 32 11.51 17.25 -15.27
N ILE A 33 12.09 17.86 -14.23
CA ILE A 33 13.15 17.23 -13.44
C ILE A 33 12.50 16.01 -12.81
N MET A 34 12.65 14.87 -13.47
CA MET A 34 12.38 13.56 -12.89
C MET A 34 13.45 13.36 -11.81
N ALA A 35 13.23 13.97 -10.64
CA ALA A 35 13.99 13.64 -9.45
C ALA A 35 13.69 12.18 -9.15
N GLY A 36 14.60 11.29 -9.53
CA GLY A 36 14.56 9.89 -9.13
C GLY A 36 14.59 9.86 -7.60
N GLN A 37 13.43 9.68 -6.98
CA GLN A 37 13.34 9.49 -5.54
C GLN A 37 13.99 8.14 -5.24
N THR A 38 15.21 8.19 -4.70
CA THR A 38 15.86 7.01 -4.15
C THR A 38 15.00 6.48 -3.01
N SER A 39 14.70 5.18 -3.06
CA SER A 39 13.87 4.53 -2.05
C SER A 39 14.46 4.71 -0.65
N GLN A 40 13.64 5.14 0.31
CA GLN A 40 14.06 5.37 1.70
C GLN A 40 14.49 4.06 2.36
N ALA A 41 13.85 2.96 1.98
CA ALA A 41 14.18 1.60 2.39
C ALA A 41 15.64 1.17 2.11
N ALA A 42 16.35 1.83 1.20
CA ALA A 42 17.75 1.53 0.90
C ALA A 42 18.74 2.13 1.93
N THR A 43 18.31 3.09 2.75
CA THR A 43 19.21 3.88 3.61
C THR A 43 19.11 3.53 5.10
N VAL A 44 18.03 2.88 5.53
CA VAL A 44 17.75 2.60 6.94
C VAL A 44 18.07 1.15 7.29
N LYS A 45 18.95 0.93 8.28
CA LYS A 45 19.25 -0.42 8.79
C LYS A 45 18.08 -0.97 9.62
N LEU A 46 17.37 -1.95 9.09
CA LEU A 46 16.26 -2.62 9.78
C LEU A 46 16.78 -3.40 11.00
N PHE A 47 16.26 -3.10 12.19
CA PHE A 47 16.74 -3.63 13.49
C PHE A 47 18.27 -3.50 13.71
N GLY A 48 18.91 -2.52 13.04
CA GLY A 48 20.37 -2.33 13.09
C GLY A 48 21.19 -3.43 12.39
N LYS A 49 20.54 -4.31 11.63
CA LYS A 49 21.19 -5.44 10.93
C LYS A 49 21.67 -5.04 9.53
N ASN A 50 22.63 -5.80 9.02
CA ASN A 50 23.05 -5.68 7.62
C ASN A 50 22.14 -6.55 6.74
N GLU A 51 21.90 -6.10 5.52
CA GLU A 51 20.98 -6.74 4.58
C GLU A 51 21.72 -7.18 3.31
N ILE A 52 21.41 -8.39 2.81
CA ILE A 52 21.83 -8.85 1.48
C ILE A 52 20.58 -9.01 0.62
N GLN A 53 20.44 -8.17 -0.40
CA GLN A 53 19.28 -8.19 -1.30
C GLN A 53 19.41 -9.26 -2.38
N SER A 54 18.27 -9.85 -2.77
CA SER A 54 18.14 -10.67 -3.97
C SER A 54 16.76 -10.49 -4.61
N THR A 55 16.72 -10.51 -5.94
CA THR A 55 15.48 -10.52 -6.75
C THR A 55 15.03 -11.93 -7.12
N LYS A 56 15.75 -12.98 -6.69
CA LYS A 56 15.38 -14.38 -6.94
C LYS A 56 14.33 -14.83 -5.93
N MET A 57 13.07 -14.90 -6.36
CA MET A 57 11.91 -15.07 -5.49
C MET A 57 11.36 -16.51 -5.44
N ASP A 58 11.98 -17.47 -6.12
CA ASP A 58 11.46 -18.84 -6.32
C ASP A 58 11.13 -19.61 -5.04
N LYS A 59 11.77 -19.22 -3.93
CA LYS A 59 11.60 -19.84 -2.60
C LYS A 59 10.40 -19.29 -1.83
N PHE A 60 9.84 -18.15 -2.24
CA PHE A 60 8.78 -17.44 -1.51
C PHE A 60 7.40 -17.69 -2.11
N LYS A 61 7.10 -18.97 -2.37
CA LYS A 61 5.86 -19.41 -3.01
C LYS A 61 4.60 -19.02 -2.21
N LYS A 62 4.69 -19.00 -0.87
CA LYS A 62 3.56 -18.60 -0.01
C LYS A 62 3.22 -17.12 -0.18
N TRP A 63 4.23 -16.26 -0.14
CA TRP A 63 4.10 -14.83 -0.40
C TRP A 63 3.58 -14.55 -1.82
N ALA A 64 4.19 -15.16 -2.84
CA ALA A 64 3.73 -15.01 -4.22
C ALA A 64 2.27 -15.50 -4.39
N GLY A 65 1.94 -16.64 -3.78
CA GLY A 65 0.61 -17.23 -3.86
C GLY A 65 -0.46 -16.41 -3.14
N VAL A 66 -0.17 -15.81 -1.97
CA VAL A 66 -1.15 -14.95 -1.29
C VAL A 66 -1.41 -13.67 -2.07
N LEU A 67 -0.37 -13.07 -2.67
CA LEU A 67 -0.53 -11.91 -3.55
C LEU A 67 -1.37 -12.25 -4.79
N GLU A 68 -1.13 -13.41 -5.40
CA GLU A 68 -1.91 -13.89 -6.54
C GLU A 68 -3.39 -14.10 -6.20
N ARG A 69 -3.67 -14.84 -5.12
CA ARG A 69 -5.04 -15.05 -4.63
C ARG A 69 -5.70 -13.70 -4.34
N TYR A 70 -4.99 -12.80 -3.67
CA TYR A 70 -5.51 -11.49 -3.31
C TYR A 70 -5.83 -10.62 -4.54
N ARG A 71 -5.00 -10.61 -5.58
CA ARG A 71 -5.32 -9.93 -6.86
C ARG A 71 -6.62 -10.41 -7.50
N GLY A 72 -6.97 -11.69 -7.32
CA GLY A 72 -8.25 -12.25 -7.79
C GLY A 72 -9.46 -11.89 -6.92
N GLU A 73 -9.22 -11.55 -5.65
CA GLU A 73 -10.26 -11.20 -4.67
C GLU A 73 -10.54 -9.70 -4.62
N GLU A 74 -9.49 -8.87 -4.71
CA GLU A 74 -9.54 -7.41 -4.58
C GLU A 74 -10.65 -6.74 -5.42
N PRO A 75 -10.86 -7.06 -6.72
CA PRO A 75 -11.91 -6.43 -7.51
C PRO A 75 -13.33 -6.70 -6.99
N LYS A 76 -13.50 -7.75 -6.17
CA LYS A 76 -14.81 -8.20 -5.65
C LYS A 76 -15.08 -7.67 -4.24
N GLU A 77 -14.11 -7.01 -3.60
CA GLU A 77 -14.23 -6.52 -2.22
C GLU A 77 -15.28 -5.42 -2.03
N LEU A 78 -15.58 -4.70 -3.11
CA LEU A 78 -16.63 -3.67 -3.16
C LEU A 78 -17.97 -4.21 -3.68
N ALA A 79 -18.07 -5.51 -3.99
CA ALA A 79 -19.34 -6.12 -4.36
C ALA A 79 -20.36 -5.94 -3.21
N LYS A 80 -21.64 -5.83 -3.56
CA LYS A 80 -22.72 -5.68 -2.57
C LYS A 80 -22.64 -6.82 -1.54
N CYS A 81 -22.37 -6.47 -0.29
CA CYS A 81 -22.38 -7.43 0.80
C CYS A 81 -23.75 -7.44 1.48
N LYS A 82 -24.31 -8.64 1.68
CA LYS A 82 -25.52 -8.87 2.47
C LYS A 82 -25.11 -9.45 3.82
N LEU A 83 -25.38 -8.71 4.89
CA LEU A 83 -25.14 -9.17 6.25
C LEU A 83 -25.98 -10.42 6.53
N SER A 84 -25.38 -11.44 7.10
CA SER A 84 -26.04 -12.66 7.57
C SER A 84 -25.34 -13.21 8.81
N ALA A 85 -25.91 -14.27 9.42
CA ALA A 85 -25.25 -14.96 10.53
C ALA A 85 -23.85 -15.49 10.18
N THR A 86 -23.61 -15.84 8.91
CA THR A 86 -22.35 -16.39 8.41
C THR A 86 -21.49 -15.38 7.65
N ASN A 87 -22.04 -14.22 7.27
CA ASN A 87 -21.32 -13.16 6.57
C ASN A 87 -21.45 -11.84 7.31
N LYS A 88 -20.37 -11.46 8.01
CA LYS A 88 -20.30 -10.21 8.77
C LYS A 88 -19.86 -9.00 7.93
N CYS A 89 -19.64 -9.19 6.63
CA CYS A 89 -19.19 -8.13 5.70
C CYS A 89 -17.89 -7.44 6.11
N GLU A 90 -16.96 -8.17 6.73
CA GLU A 90 -15.73 -7.58 7.28
C GLU A 90 -14.86 -6.91 6.22
N THR A 91 -14.75 -7.51 5.03
CA THR A 91 -14.04 -6.90 3.91
C THR A 91 -14.66 -5.56 3.51
N ALA A 92 -15.99 -5.46 3.40
CA ALA A 92 -16.65 -4.19 3.08
C ALA A 92 -16.44 -3.14 4.17
N LYS A 93 -16.54 -3.52 5.46
CA LYS A 93 -16.25 -2.63 6.59
C LYS A 93 -14.81 -2.11 6.54
N TRP A 94 -13.86 -2.98 6.20
CA TRP A 94 -12.46 -2.63 6.02
C TRP A 94 -12.26 -1.63 4.87
N ARG A 95 -12.88 -1.85 3.70
CA ARG A 95 -12.85 -0.88 2.58
C ARG A 95 -13.37 0.50 3.00
N ILE A 96 -14.49 0.55 3.72
CA ILE A 96 -15.08 1.79 4.24
C ILE A 96 -14.13 2.47 5.23
N PHE A 97 -13.51 1.71 6.12
CA PHE A 97 -12.50 2.20 7.05
C PHE A 97 -11.31 2.84 6.31
N LEU A 98 -10.74 2.16 5.31
CA LEU A 98 -9.62 2.70 4.53
C LEU A 98 -10.00 4.00 3.84
N LYS A 99 -11.18 4.05 3.20
CA LYS A 99 -11.69 5.26 2.55
C LYS A 99 -11.81 6.43 3.54
N LYS A 100 -12.23 6.16 4.79
CA LYS A 100 -12.36 7.18 5.83
C LYS A 100 -11.00 7.77 6.26
N ILE A 101 -9.93 6.99 6.22
CA ILE A 101 -8.62 7.42 6.71
C ILE A 101 -7.65 7.89 5.60
N ALA A 102 -8.01 7.72 4.32
CA ALA A 102 -7.16 8.05 3.17
C ALA A 102 -6.66 9.51 3.13
N GLY A 103 -7.39 10.45 3.72
CA GLY A 103 -6.97 11.87 3.81
C GLY A 103 -6.12 12.22 5.05
N GLN A 104 -5.84 11.26 5.94
CA GLN A 104 -5.03 11.51 7.14
C GLN A 104 -3.53 11.55 6.78
N PRO A 105 -2.67 12.20 7.59
CA PRO A 105 -1.21 12.11 7.45
C PRO A 105 -0.71 10.65 7.50
N GLN A 106 0.35 10.34 6.75
CA GLN A 106 0.88 8.96 6.61
C GLN A 106 1.12 8.27 7.96
N GLU A 107 1.81 8.92 8.90
CA GLU A 107 2.05 8.35 10.23
C GLU A 107 0.76 7.97 10.96
N LYS A 108 -0.27 8.83 10.85
CA LYS A 108 -1.59 8.56 11.43
C LYS A 108 -2.31 7.42 10.72
N GLN A 109 -2.14 7.29 9.41
CA GLN A 109 -2.66 6.13 8.68
C GLN A 109 -2.02 4.82 9.17
N LEU A 110 -0.70 4.79 9.38
CA LEU A 110 0.00 3.62 9.94
C LEU A 110 -0.58 3.20 11.30
N ILE A 111 -0.75 4.15 12.21
CA ILE A 111 -1.33 3.91 13.54
C ILE A 111 -2.76 3.37 13.43
N LEU A 112 -3.59 4.01 12.59
CA LEU A 112 -4.99 3.62 12.43
C LEU A 112 -5.12 2.23 11.80
N VAL A 113 -4.29 1.90 10.80
CA VAL A 113 -4.24 0.57 10.19
C VAL A 113 -3.78 -0.47 11.19
N ASN A 114 -2.69 -0.22 11.93
CA ASN A 114 -2.19 -1.15 12.95
C ASN A 114 -3.28 -1.47 13.98
N LYS A 115 -3.91 -0.42 14.52
CA LYS A 115 -4.99 -0.54 15.50
C LYS A 115 -6.24 -1.22 14.92
N TYR A 116 -6.58 -0.97 13.67
CA TYR A 116 -7.74 -1.60 13.04
C TYR A 116 -7.53 -3.11 12.90
N ILE A 117 -6.41 -3.52 12.31
CA ILE A 117 -6.11 -4.93 12.03
C ILE A 117 -5.84 -5.72 13.33
N ASN A 118 -5.33 -5.10 14.38
CA ASN A 118 -5.11 -5.75 15.68
C ASN A 118 -6.40 -6.06 16.46
N LYS A 119 -7.59 -5.83 15.89
CA LYS A 119 -8.88 -6.21 16.52
C LYS A 119 -9.26 -7.67 16.32
N TRP A 120 -8.66 -8.34 15.34
CA TRP A 120 -8.90 -9.75 15.09
C TRP A 120 -8.24 -10.60 16.18
N LEU A 121 -8.65 -11.87 16.27
CA LEU A 121 -8.08 -12.80 17.26
C LEU A 121 -6.82 -13.45 16.68
N TYR A 122 -5.86 -13.80 17.53
CA TYR A 122 -4.73 -14.61 17.10
C TYR A 122 -5.13 -16.09 17.11
N VAL A 123 -5.03 -16.77 15.98
CA VAL A 123 -5.36 -18.20 15.84
C VAL A 123 -4.34 -18.87 14.93
N LEU A 124 -3.67 -19.90 15.44
CA LEU A 124 -2.64 -20.64 14.71
C LEU A 124 -3.21 -21.42 13.51
N ASP A 125 -2.43 -21.48 12.44
CA ASP A 125 -2.83 -22.14 11.19
C ASP A 125 -3.21 -23.62 11.27
N PRO A 126 -2.54 -24.47 12.07
CA PRO A 126 -2.97 -25.88 12.18
C PRO A 126 -4.40 -26.02 12.68
N ILE A 127 -4.85 -25.09 13.51
CA ILE A 127 -6.22 -25.04 14.02
C ILE A 127 -7.13 -24.32 13.03
N ASN A 128 -6.67 -23.20 12.47
CA ASN A 128 -7.49 -22.34 11.65
C ASN A 128 -7.66 -22.88 10.23
N TYR A 129 -6.57 -23.24 9.54
CA TYR A 129 -6.52 -23.60 8.12
C TYR A 129 -6.19 -25.07 7.85
N ASN A 130 -5.93 -25.88 8.89
CA ASN A 130 -5.52 -27.29 8.77
C ASN A 130 -4.24 -27.46 7.93
N GLU A 131 -3.34 -26.49 8.06
CA GLU A 131 -2.06 -26.37 7.37
C GLU A 131 -1.01 -25.98 8.42
N LYS A 132 0.26 -26.37 8.22
CA LYS A 132 1.30 -26.02 9.20
C LYS A 132 1.57 -24.51 9.27
N ASP A 133 1.47 -23.85 8.13
CA ASP A 133 1.70 -22.41 7.93
C ASP A 133 1.04 -22.06 6.58
N TYR A 134 0.02 -21.22 6.62
CA TYR A 134 -0.88 -20.82 5.54
C TYR A 134 -1.05 -19.29 5.52
N TRP A 135 -0.50 -18.65 4.49
CA TRP A 135 -0.59 -17.19 4.38
C TRP A 135 -1.96 -16.77 3.85
N ALA A 136 -2.83 -16.26 4.71
CA ALA A 136 -4.19 -15.88 4.38
C ALA A 136 -4.25 -14.55 3.61
N THR A 137 -5.19 -14.45 2.66
CA THR A 137 -5.55 -13.14 2.09
C THR A 137 -6.26 -12.27 3.13
N PRO A 138 -6.30 -10.93 2.97
CA PRO A 138 -7.04 -10.06 3.87
C PRO A 138 -8.50 -10.50 4.09
N ARG A 139 -9.18 -10.98 3.04
CA ARG A 139 -10.54 -11.51 3.13
C ARG A 139 -10.61 -12.77 4.01
N GLN A 140 -9.68 -13.71 3.82
CA GLN A 140 -9.61 -14.95 4.60
C GLN A 140 -9.31 -14.65 6.07
N PHE A 141 -8.29 -13.83 6.34
CA PHE A 141 -7.94 -13.36 7.68
C PHE A 141 -9.12 -12.67 8.36
N MET A 142 -9.80 -11.74 7.68
CA MET A 142 -10.92 -11.03 8.29
C MET A 142 -12.13 -11.92 8.59
N THR A 143 -12.27 -13.04 7.88
CA THR A 143 -13.37 -14.00 8.06
C THR A 143 -13.06 -15.03 9.14
N ARG A 144 -11.81 -15.49 9.21
CA ARG A 144 -11.41 -16.66 10.02
C ARG A 144 -10.46 -16.33 11.17
N ASN A 145 -9.98 -15.09 11.25
CA ASN A 145 -8.79 -14.69 11.99
C ASN A 145 -7.52 -15.32 11.38
N GLY A 146 -6.38 -15.21 12.07
CA GLY A 146 -5.11 -15.73 11.61
C GLY A 146 -3.99 -15.51 12.62
N ASP A 147 -2.77 -15.82 12.22
CA ASP A 147 -1.56 -15.61 13.02
C ASP A 147 -0.67 -14.52 12.41
N CYS A 148 0.59 -14.42 12.84
CA CYS A 148 1.40 -13.21 12.73
C CYS A 148 1.56 -12.68 11.29
N GLU A 149 1.79 -13.57 10.31
CA GLU A 149 1.92 -13.19 8.90
C GLU A 149 0.62 -12.61 8.35
N ASP A 150 -0.53 -13.12 8.78
CA ASP A 150 -1.83 -12.69 8.27
C ASP A 150 -2.13 -11.26 8.71
N TYR A 151 -1.76 -10.90 9.94
CA TYR A 151 -1.79 -9.50 10.39
C TYR A 151 -0.88 -8.64 9.53
N ALA A 152 0.35 -9.08 9.27
CA ALA A 152 1.32 -8.32 8.49
C ALA A 152 0.85 -8.13 7.03
N ILE A 153 0.29 -9.18 6.40
CA ILE A 153 -0.26 -9.18 5.05
C ILE A 153 -1.50 -8.27 4.96
N ALA A 154 -2.42 -8.35 5.93
CA ALA A 154 -3.61 -7.51 5.95
C ALA A 154 -3.27 -6.02 6.14
N LYS A 155 -2.25 -5.71 6.95
CA LYS A 155 -1.70 -4.34 7.09
C LYS A 155 -1.02 -3.88 5.80
N TYR A 156 -0.23 -4.75 5.16
CA TYR A 156 0.41 -4.46 3.87
C TYR A 156 -0.63 -4.08 2.81
N ALA A 157 -1.64 -4.94 2.63
CA ALA A 157 -2.73 -4.71 1.69
C ALA A 157 -3.50 -3.41 2.00
N SER A 158 -3.72 -3.11 3.29
CA SER A 158 -4.36 -1.87 3.73
C SER A 158 -3.58 -0.64 3.27
N LEU A 159 -2.26 -0.64 3.43
CA LEU A 159 -1.40 0.48 3.07
C LEU A 159 -1.22 0.61 1.57
N VAL A 160 -1.18 -0.49 0.82
CA VAL A 160 -1.24 -0.45 -0.66
C VAL A 160 -2.50 0.29 -1.13
N HIS A 161 -3.65 0.01 -0.52
CA HIS A 161 -4.91 0.70 -0.82
C HIS A 161 -4.94 2.17 -0.44
N LEU A 162 -4.12 2.58 0.53
CA LEU A 162 -3.94 3.97 0.93
C LEU A 162 -2.86 4.69 0.09
N GLY A 163 -2.29 3.99 -0.91
CA GLY A 163 -1.31 4.56 -1.84
C GLY A 163 0.13 4.55 -1.33
N PHE A 164 0.46 3.75 -0.31
CA PHE A 164 1.85 3.57 0.10
C PHE A 164 2.63 2.82 -0.99
N PRO A 165 3.85 3.28 -1.35
CA PRO A 165 4.68 2.59 -2.32
C PRO A 165 5.04 1.19 -1.81
N LYS A 166 4.87 0.18 -2.67
CA LYS A 166 5.07 -1.24 -2.32
C LYS A 166 6.54 -1.55 -1.99
N GLU A 167 7.44 -0.82 -2.62
CA GLU A 167 8.89 -0.88 -2.46
C GLU A 167 9.35 -0.36 -1.08
N GLU A 168 8.55 0.52 -0.45
CA GLU A 168 8.78 1.05 0.90
C GLU A 168 8.11 0.20 1.99
N MET A 169 7.68 -1.02 1.66
CA MET A 169 7.04 -1.93 2.59
C MET A 169 7.61 -3.33 2.44
N ARG A 170 7.84 -4.03 3.57
CA ARG A 170 8.31 -5.42 3.56
C ARG A 170 7.64 -6.21 4.68
N ILE A 171 7.27 -7.45 4.41
CA ILE A 171 7.00 -8.43 5.47
C ILE A 171 8.35 -8.86 6.03
N VAL A 172 8.50 -8.92 7.35
CA VAL A 172 9.72 -9.34 8.02
C VAL A 172 9.42 -10.61 8.80
N VAL A 173 10.15 -11.68 8.51
CA VAL A 173 10.13 -12.92 9.29
C VAL A 173 11.33 -12.90 10.23
N LEU A 174 11.06 -13.12 11.52
CA LEU A 174 12.02 -12.91 12.59
C LEU A 174 11.83 -13.94 13.71
N GLN A 175 12.80 -13.97 14.61
CA GLN A 175 12.69 -14.67 15.88
C GLN A 175 12.41 -13.65 16.99
N ASP A 176 11.33 -13.87 17.74
CA ASP A 176 11.12 -13.20 19.02
C ASP A 176 11.98 -13.92 20.08
N LEU A 177 12.92 -13.19 20.68
CA LEU A 177 13.84 -13.71 21.69
C LEU A 177 13.23 -13.76 23.10
N ASN A 178 12.22 -12.95 23.38
CA ASN A 178 11.49 -12.98 24.64
C ASN A 178 10.56 -14.19 24.69
N LEU A 179 9.78 -14.39 23.63
CA LEU A 179 8.81 -15.49 23.53
C LEU A 179 9.43 -16.78 23.00
N LYS A 180 10.62 -16.72 22.42
CA LYS A 180 11.33 -17.85 21.81
C LYS A 180 10.53 -18.56 20.70
N VAL A 181 9.77 -17.78 19.93
CA VAL A 181 9.00 -18.25 18.77
C VAL A 181 9.36 -17.48 17.49
N ALA A 182 9.13 -18.11 16.34
CA ALA A 182 9.12 -17.39 15.07
C ALA A 182 7.94 -16.40 15.06
N HIS A 183 8.12 -15.27 14.38
CA HIS A 183 7.14 -14.20 14.30
C HIS A 183 7.25 -13.47 12.95
N ALA A 184 6.18 -12.79 12.56
CA ALA A 184 6.14 -11.99 11.34
C ALA A 184 5.50 -10.62 11.61
N VAL A 185 6.10 -9.58 11.03
CA VAL A 185 5.64 -8.18 11.17
C VAL A 185 5.71 -7.45 9.83
N LEU A 186 5.06 -6.31 9.74
CA LEU A 186 5.22 -5.39 8.60
C LEU A 186 6.19 -4.28 8.99
N VAL A 187 7.18 -4.02 8.13
CA VAL A 187 7.95 -2.77 8.16
C VAL A 187 7.47 -1.83 7.05
N VAL A 188 7.39 -0.53 7.37
CA VAL A 188 7.11 0.55 6.43
C VAL A 188 8.18 1.64 6.59
N TYR A 189 8.73 2.09 5.48
CA TYR A 189 9.75 3.14 5.46
C TYR A 189 9.10 4.49 5.14
N VAL A 190 9.12 5.42 6.11
CA VAL A 190 8.54 6.77 5.99
C VAL A 190 9.42 7.77 6.71
N GLY A 191 9.71 8.91 6.08
CA GLY A 191 10.50 9.99 6.68
C GLY A 191 11.90 9.55 7.10
N GLY A 192 12.52 8.61 6.38
CA GLY A 192 13.83 8.06 6.74
C GLY A 192 13.84 7.15 7.96
N LYS A 193 12.66 6.63 8.37
CA LYS A 193 12.50 5.71 9.50
C LYS A 193 11.95 4.37 9.03
N ALA A 194 12.38 3.29 9.68
CA ALA A 194 11.80 1.96 9.52
C ALA A 194 10.81 1.69 10.66
N LEU A 195 9.51 1.86 10.37
CA LEU A 195 8.42 1.74 11.33
C LEU A 195 7.82 0.33 11.29
N ILE A 196 7.66 -0.28 12.46
CA ILE A 196 7.12 -1.64 12.61
C ILE A 196 5.65 -1.57 12.99
N LEU A 197 4.84 -2.31 12.24
CA LEU A 197 3.44 -2.57 12.54
C LEU A 197 3.30 -4.05 12.88
N ASP A 198 2.91 -4.32 14.12
CA ASP A 198 2.95 -5.63 14.76
C ASP A 198 1.62 -5.92 15.48
N ASN A 199 1.26 -7.19 15.63
CA ASN A 199 0.11 -7.63 16.42
C ASN A 199 0.44 -7.85 17.90
N GLN A 200 1.72 -7.98 18.27
CA GLN A 200 2.14 -8.08 19.68
C GLN A 200 2.42 -6.70 20.29
N ILE A 201 3.10 -5.82 19.56
CA ILE A 201 3.31 -4.41 19.95
C ILE A 201 2.19 -3.55 19.36
N THR A 202 1.36 -2.97 20.24
CA THR A 202 0.16 -2.21 19.82
C THR A 202 0.48 -0.89 19.12
N ASP A 203 1.58 -0.26 19.51
CA ASP A 203 2.03 1.01 18.94
C ASP A 203 2.90 0.80 17.70
N VAL A 204 2.86 1.78 16.80
CA VAL A 204 3.81 1.81 15.68
C VAL A 204 5.13 2.37 16.19
N VAL A 205 6.19 1.57 16.11
CA VAL A 205 7.48 1.91 16.72
C VAL A 205 8.62 1.78 15.70
N GLU A 206 9.67 2.57 15.86
CA GLU A 206 10.88 2.42 15.05
C GLU A 206 11.57 1.09 15.36
N SER A 207 12.01 0.37 14.32
CA SER A 207 12.59 -0.97 14.45
C SER A 207 13.80 -1.03 15.38
N ASN A 208 14.62 0.03 15.43
CA ASN A 208 15.78 0.12 16.30
C ASN A 208 15.43 0.17 17.81
N ARG A 209 14.18 0.48 18.17
CA ARG A 209 13.69 0.48 19.56
C ARG A 209 13.31 -0.92 20.03
N ILE A 210 13.05 -1.86 19.11
CA ILE A 210 12.69 -3.24 19.45
C ILE A 210 13.98 -4.06 19.55
N LYS A 211 14.40 -4.36 20.78
CA LYS A 211 15.68 -5.06 21.03
C LYS A 211 15.60 -6.59 21.03
N HIS A 212 14.40 -7.15 21.19
CA HIS A 212 14.18 -8.59 21.33
C HIS A 212 13.83 -9.28 20.01
N TYR A 213 13.77 -8.54 18.90
CA TYR A 213 13.51 -9.11 17.57
C TYR A 213 14.82 -9.34 16.82
N LYS A 214 15.01 -10.56 16.37
CA LYS A 214 16.13 -10.96 15.52
C LYS A 214 15.60 -11.28 14.12
N PRO A 215 15.72 -10.36 13.14
CA PRO A 215 15.22 -10.61 11.80
C PRO A 215 16.00 -11.73 11.10
N ILE A 216 15.30 -12.53 10.31
CA ILE A 216 15.88 -13.61 9.50
C ILE A 216 15.91 -13.16 8.04
N PHE A 217 14.74 -12.84 7.49
CA PHE A 217 14.61 -12.26 6.15
C PHE A 217 13.45 -11.25 6.13
N SER A 218 13.48 -10.34 5.16
CA SER A 218 12.32 -9.51 4.80
C SER A 218 12.03 -9.59 3.31
N ILE A 219 10.79 -9.34 2.90
CA ILE A 219 10.33 -9.57 1.53
C ILE A 219 9.26 -8.56 1.10
N ASN A 220 9.28 -8.17 -0.17
CA ASN A 220 8.20 -7.45 -0.83
C ASN A 220 7.87 -8.08 -2.19
N GLU A 221 7.12 -7.41 -3.07
CA GLU A 221 6.71 -7.99 -4.36
C GLU A 221 7.88 -8.25 -5.32
N GLY A 222 8.98 -7.50 -5.21
CA GLY A 222 10.08 -7.52 -6.19
C GLY A 222 11.40 -8.09 -5.69
N ALA A 223 11.63 -8.13 -4.37
CA ALA A 223 12.88 -8.60 -3.80
C ALA A 223 12.70 -9.12 -2.37
N TRP A 224 13.74 -9.80 -1.90
CA TRP A 224 13.90 -10.19 -0.51
C TRP A 224 15.31 -9.84 -0.01
N TRP A 225 15.45 -9.73 1.30
CA TRP A 225 16.68 -9.36 1.98
C TRP A 225 16.97 -10.36 3.09
N LEU A 226 18.15 -10.98 3.04
CA LEU A 226 18.67 -11.77 4.15
C LEU A 226 19.27 -10.84 5.20
N HIS A 227 18.89 -11.01 6.47
CA HIS A 227 19.42 -10.22 7.58
C HIS A 227 20.59 -10.95 8.22
N ARG A 228 21.70 -10.22 8.48
CA ARG A 228 22.92 -10.75 9.11
C ARG A 228 23.42 -9.86 10.25
N GLY A 229 24.09 -10.52 11.19
CA GLY A 229 24.71 -9.94 12.40
C GLY A 229 23.78 -9.95 13.60
#